data_AF-A0A850KBT3-F1
#
_entry.id   AF-A0A850KBT3-F1
#
_cell.length_a   1.000
_cell.length_b   1.000
_cell.length_c   1.000
_cell.angle_alpha   90.00
_cell.angle_beta   90.00
_cell.angle_gamma   90.00
#
_symmetry.space_group_name_H-M   'P 1'
#
loop_
_entity.id
_entity.type
_entity.pdbx_description
1 polymer ?
#
loop_
_entity_poly.entity_id
_entity_poly.type
_entity_poly.pdbx_seq_one_letter_code
_entity_poly.pdbx_strand_id
1 'polypeptide(L)'
;MEYSIRGDETTKELFLQGRLTFSDNVVFRKIVEDLKEYGGSKCVFDLADLEFIDSAGLGMLMLLRDATVGRPFSIAIRNADGQVRRMLEIAKFDALIPFED
;
A
#
# COMPACT_ATOMS: atom_id res chain seq x y z
N MET A 1 4.58 -11.76 4.22
CA MET A 1 3.36 -10.93 4.15
C MET A 1 2.32 -11.69 3.36
N GLU A 2 1.09 -11.68 3.84
CA GLU A 2 -0.07 -12.16 3.10
C GLU A 2 -0.90 -10.95 2.66
N TYR A 3 -1.59 -11.07 1.53
CA TYR A 3 -2.48 -10.03 1.07
C TYR A 3 -3.74 -10.61 0.45
N SER A 4 -4.82 -9.84 0.49
CA SER A 4 -6.03 -10.12 -0.26
C SER A 4 -6.55 -8.86 -0.94
N ILE A 5 -7.24 -9.04 -2.06
CA ILE A 5 -7.84 -7.95 -2.82
C ILE A 5 -9.36 -8.13 -2.75
N ARG A 6 -10.07 -7.07 -2.37
CA ARG A 6 -11.54 -7.00 -2.42
C ARG A 6 -11.98 -5.76 -3.19
N GLY A 7 -13.28 -5.65 -3.42
CA GLY A 7 -13.89 -4.54 -4.14
C GLY A 7 -14.40 -4.93 -5.52
N ASP A 8 -14.68 -3.93 -6.33
CA ASP A 8 -15.27 -4.06 -7.66
C ASP A 8 -14.33 -3.49 -8.73
N GLU A 9 -14.86 -3.28 -9.95
CA GLU A 9 -14.09 -2.73 -11.07
C GLU A 9 -13.73 -1.24 -10.88
N THR A 10 -14.41 -0.53 -9.99
CA THR A 10 -14.25 0.90 -9.73
C THR A 10 -13.31 1.16 -8.55
N THR A 11 -13.50 0.41 -7.46
CA THR A 11 -12.72 0.55 -6.23
C THR A 11 -12.15 -0.79 -5.80
N LYS A 12 -10.83 -0.86 -5.65
CA LYS A 12 -10.13 -2.00 -5.05
C LYS A 12 -9.61 -1.66 -3.66
N GLU A 13 -9.66 -2.66 -2.79
CA GLU A 13 -9.11 -2.60 -1.44
C GLU A 13 -8.09 -3.74 -1.28
N LEU A 14 -6.85 -3.40 -0.97
CA LEU A 14 -5.76 -4.34 -0.69
C LEU A 14 -5.53 -4.42 0.81
N PHE A 15 -5.85 -5.57 1.38
CA PHE A 15 -5.62 -5.87 2.79
C PHE A 15 -4.24 -6.49 2.92
N LEU A 16 -3.36 -5.87 3.70
CA LEU A 16 -2.01 -6.38 3.97
C LEU A 16 -1.92 -6.91 5.39
N GLN A 17 -1.40 -8.13 5.54
CA GLN A 17 -1.29 -8.81 6.81
C GLN A 17 0.13 -9.25 7.16
N GLY A 18 0.47 -9.13 8.44
CA GLY A 18 1.73 -9.58 9.03
C GLY A 18 2.80 -8.51 8.97
N ARG A 19 3.93 -8.81 8.32
CA ARG A 19 5.12 -7.94 8.33
C ARG A 19 5.52 -7.57 6.92
N LEU A 20 5.75 -6.28 6.65
CA LEU A 20 6.27 -5.79 5.38
C LEU A 20 7.75 -5.46 5.52
N THR A 21 8.59 -6.37 5.02
CA THR A 21 10.06 -6.32 5.12
C THR A 21 10.71 -6.60 3.77
N PHE A 22 12.03 -6.54 3.69
CA PHE A 22 12.76 -6.88 2.45
C PHE A 22 12.42 -8.28 1.89
N SER A 23 12.14 -9.25 2.76
CA SER A 23 11.78 -10.61 2.36
C SER A 23 10.49 -10.68 1.51
N ASP A 24 9.64 -9.66 1.61
CA ASP A 24 8.34 -9.60 0.93
C ASP A 24 8.41 -8.95 -0.46
N ASN A 25 9.62 -8.60 -0.94
CA ASN A 25 9.81 -7.87 -2.19
C ASN A 25 9.17 -8.56 -3.40
N VAL A 26 9.19 -9.90 -3.48
CA VAL A 26 8.65 -10.63 -4.62
C VAL A 26 7.13 -10.52 -4.66
N VAL A 27 6.48 -10.67 -3.50
CA VAL A 27 5.02 -10.54 -3.36
C VAL A 27 4.61 -9.10 -3.66
N PHE A 28 5.33 -8.13 -3.09
CA PHE A 28 4.99 -6.73 -3.25
C PHE A 28 5.18 -6.23 -4.69
N ARG A 29 6.20 -6.71 -5.43
CA ARG A 29 6.36 -6.40 -6.86
C ARG A 29 5.17 -6.88 -7.69
N LYS A 30 4.56 -8.02 -7.37
CA LYS A 30 3.36 -8.50 -8.07
C LYS A 30 2.19 -7.53 -7.87
N ILE A 31 1.98 -7.07 -6.64
CA ILE A 31 0.97 -6.04 -6.33
C ILE A 31 1.19 -4.78 -7.18
N VAL A 32 2.44 -4.34 -7.33
CA VAL A 32 2.78 -3.17 -8.16
C VAL A 32 2.48 -3.41 -9.64
N GLU A 33 2.78 -4.59 -10.18
CA GLU A 33 2.42 -4.92 -11.57
C GLU A 33 0.91 -4.98 -11.77
N ASP A 34 0.17 -5.62 -10.86
CA ASP A 34 -1.30 -5.70 -10.91
C ASP A 34 -1.96 -4.30 -10.92
N LEU A 35 -1.37 -3.34 -10.19
CA LEU A 35 -1.84 -1.95 -10.16
C LEU A 35 -1.52 -1.18 -11.43
N LYS A 36 -0.48 -1.53 -12.17
CA LYS A 36 -0.21 -0.91 -13.48
C LYS A 36 -1.25 -1.29 -14.52
N GLU A 37 -1.92 -2.42 -14.35
CA GLU A 37 -3.00 -2.87 -15.23
C GLU A 37 -4.39 -2.49 -14.69
N TYR A 38 -4.46 -1.84 -13.53
CA TYR A 38 -5.72 -1.45 -12.92
C TYR A 38 -6.42 -0.32 -13.69
N GLY A 39 -7.65 -0.60 -14.14
CA GLY A 39 -8.48 0.34 -14.90
C GLY A 39 -9.58 1.03 -14.09
N GLY A 40 -9.67 0.81 -12.77
CA GLY A 40 -10.66 1.47 -11.92
C GLY A 40 -10.26 2.89 -11.53
N SER A 41 -10.98 3.51 -10.59
CA SER A 41 -10.77 4.90 -10.18
C SER A 41 -10.07 5.07 -8.84
N LYS A 42 -10.12 4.05 -7.97
CA LYS A 42 -9.54 4.13 -6.62
C LYS A 42 -8.97 2.80 -6.16
N CYS A 43 -7.86 2.86 -5.43
CA CYS A 43 -7.22 1.72 -4.79
C CYS A 43 -6.81 2.08 -3.35
N VAL A 44 -7.31 1.35 -2.36
CA VAL A 44 -7.04 1.59 -0.93
C VAL A 44 -6.18 0.48 -0.35
N PHE A 45 -5.11 0.83 0.37
CA PHE A 45 -4.29 -0.12 1.12
C PHE A 45 -4.74 -0.13 2.57
N ASP A 46 -5.41 -1.20 2.97
CA ASP A 46 -5.82 -1.42 4.35
C ASP A 46 -4.68 -2.11 5.11
N LEU A 47 -4.18 -1.43 6.14
CA LEU A 47 -3.06 -1.87 6.96
C LEU A 47 -3.48 -2.32 8.36
N ALA A 48 -4.77 -2.61 8.60
CA ALA A 48 -5.30 -3.00 9.91
C ALA A 48 -4.55 -4.19 10.52
N ASP A 49 -4.23 -5.19 9.70
CA ASP A 49 -3.55 -6.41 10.11
C ASP A 49 -2.04 -6.39 9.84
N LEU A 50 -1.47 -5.22 9.49
CA LEU A 50 -0.04 -5.04 9.31
C LEU A 50 0.60 -4.70 10.66
N GLU A 51 1.35 -5.64 11.19
CA GLU A 51 1.96 -5.55 12.52
C GLU A 51 3.30 -4.81 12.52
N PHE A 52 4.00 -4.79 11.37
CA PHE A 52 5.35 -4.26 11.29
C PHE A 52 5.74 -3.83 9.88
N ILE A 53 6.50 -2.74 9.79
CA ILE A 53 7.16 -2.26 8.58
C ILE A 53 8.58 -1.77 8.90
N ASP A 54 9.56 -2.14 8.08
CA ASP A 54 10.94 -1.61 8.14
C ASP A 54 11.22 -0.59 7.02
N SER A 55 12.48 -0.14 6.92
CA SER A 55 12.92 0.77 5.87
C SER A 55 12.77 0.19 4.46
N ALA A 56 12.92 -1.12 4.29
CA ALA A 56 12.74 -1.77 2.99
C ALA A 56 11.26 -1.82 2.61
N GLY A 57 10.38 -2.11 3.58
CA GLY A 57 8.93 -2.06 3.41
C GLY A 57 8.42 -0.67 3.03
N LEU A 58 8.95 0.39 3.65
CA LEU A 58 8.68 1.76 3.22
C LEU A 58 9.13 2.01 1.79
N GLY A 59 10.34 1.55 1.42
CA GLY A 59 10.84 1.64 0.05
C GLY A 59 9.92 0.94 -0.95
N MET A 60 9.31 -0.19 -0.57
CA MET A 60 8.31 -0.87 -1.39
C MET A 60 7.04 -0.05 -1.59
N LEU A 61 6.51 0.58 -0.54
CA LEU A 61 5.38 1.52 -0.68
C LEU A 61 5.72 2.72 -1.58
N MET A 62 6.97 3.17 -1.59
CA MET A 62 7.42 4.21 -2.55
C MET A 62 7.39 3.71 -3.99
N LEU A 63 7.86 2.49 -4.26
CA LEU A 63 7.79 1.88 -5.60
C LEU A 63 6.34 1.78 -6.10
N LEU A 64 5.40 1.49 -5.19
CA LEU A 64 3.99 1.47 -5.51
C LEU A 64 3.48 2.86 -5.91
N ARG A 65 3.77 3.87 -5.09
CA ARG A 65 3.42 5.26 -5.39
C ARG A 65 3.96 5.69 -6.74
N ASP A 66 5.21 5.35 -7.05
CA ASP A 66 5.83 5.69 -8.33
C ASP A 66 5.13 5.02 -9.52
N ALA A 67 4.70 3.77 -9.37
CA ALA A 67 3.96 3.05 -10.41
C ALA A 67 2.55 3.63 -10.67
N THR A 68 1.96 4.31 -9.69
CA THR A 68 0.65 4.95 -9.81
C THR A 68 0.70 6.40 -10.24
N VAL A 69 1.90 7.02 -10.31
CA VAL A 69 2.04 8.40 -10.82
C VAL A 69 1.57 8.48 -12.26
N GLY A 70 0.73 9.48 -12.55
CA GLY A 70 0.20 9.71 -13.90
C GLY A 70 -0.86 8.72 -14.35
N ARG A 71 -1.29 7.80 -13.48
CA ARG A 71 -2.42 6.91 -13.73
C ARG A 71 -3.76 7.63 -13.48
N PRO A 72 -4.85 7.22 -14.15
CA PRO A 72 -6.16 7.86 -14.00
C PRO A 72 -6.90 7.46 -12.70
N PHE A 73 -6.21 6.84 -11.75
CA PHE A 73 -6.78 6.37 -10.49
C PHE A 73 -6.01 6.89 -9.28
N SER A 74 -6.68 6.95 -8.15
CA SER A 74 -6.13 7.42 -6.88
C SER A 74 -5.72 6.27 -5.97
N ILE A 75 -4.71 6.51 -5.12
CA ILE A 75 -4.31 5.59 -4.05
C ILE A 75 -4.47 6.24 -2.68
N ALA A 76 -4.78 5.44 -1.66
CA ALA A 76 -4.86 5.89 -0.27
C ALA A 76 -4.45 4.75 0.70
N ILE A 77 -4.04 5.10 1.91
CA ILE A 77 -3.75 4.17 3.01
C ILE A 77 -4.83 4.32 4.08
N ARG A 78 -5.38 3.21 4.57
CA ARG A 78 -6.34 3.16 5.68
C ARG A 78 -5.82 2.25 6.81
N ASN A 79 -6.31 2.48 8.03
CA ASN A 79 -6.16 1.57 9.17
C ASN A 79 -4.72 1.26 9.58
N ALA A 80 -3.75 2.10 9.23
CA ALA A 80 -2.42 2.01 9.81
C ALA A 80 -2.46 2.43 11.28
N ASP A 81 -2.00 1.56 12.18
CA ASP A 81 -1.95 1.83 13.62
C ASP A 81 -0.57 1.49 14.23
N GLY A 82 -0.37 1.86 15.50
CA GLY A 82 0.77 1.48 16.32
C GLY A 82 2.12 1.82 15.68
N GLN A 83 3.02 0.82 15.63
CA GLN A 83 4.35 1.00 15.07
C GLN A 83 4.31 1.31 13.56
N VAL A 84 3.37 0.71 12.82
CA VAL A 84 3.26 0.94 11.36
C VAL A 84 2.89 2.39 11.09
N ARG A 85 1.85 2.90 11.76
CA ARG A 85 1.47 4.32 11.67
C ARG A 85 2.64 5.23 12.00
N ARG A 86 3.33 4.96 13.10
CA ARG A 86 4.47 5.76 13.54
C ARG A 86 5.58 5.80 12.50
N MET A 87 5.87 4.67 11.87
CA MET A 87 6.92 4.59 10.86
C MET A 87 6.56 5.35 9.58
N LEU A 88 5.30 5.27 9.15
CA LEU A 88 4.77 6.05 8.01
C LEU A 88 4.85 7.56 8.28
N GLU A 89 4.48 8.00 9.48
CA GLU A 89 4.57 9.42 9.89
C GLU A 89 6.01 9.94 9.92
N ILE A 90 6.95 9.16 10.47
CA ILE A 90 8.39 9.52 10.46
C ILE A 90 8.88 9.71 9.03
N ALA A 91 8.43 8.86 8.11
CA ALA A 91 8.76 8.93 6.70
C ALA A 91 7.93 9.96 5.90
N LYS A 92 7.01 10.68 6.56
CA LYS A 92 6.09 11.66 5.95
C LYS A 92 5.30 11.09 4.77
N PHE A 93 4.81 9.86 4.94
CA PHE A 93 4.09 9.15 3.89
C PHE A 93 2.77 9.81 3.52
N ASP A 94 2.16 10.57 4.42
CA ASP A 94 0.97 11.39 4.19
C ASP A 94 1.14 12.41 3.04
N ALA A 95 2.37 12.89 2.81
CA ALA A 95 2.68 13.77 1.68
C ALA A 95 2.84 13.04 0.34
N LEU A 96 2.96 11.71 0.36
CA LEU A 96 3.16 10.85 -0.81
C LEU A 96 1.90 10.09 -1.19
N ILE A 97 1.21 9.54 -0.18
CA ILE A 97 -0.01 8.77 -0.30
C ILE A 97 -0.96 9.26 0.81
N PRO A 98 -2.14 9.79 0.46
CA PRO A 98 -3.07 10.30 1.46
C PRO A 98 -3.53 9.18 2.40
N PHE A 99 -3.68 9.51 3.67
CA PHE A 99 -4.33 8.63 4.63
C PHE A 99 -5.83 8.91 4.61
N GLU A 100 -6.64 7.86 4.63
CA GLU A 100 -8.08 7.94 4.80
C GLU A 100 -8.51 7.18 6.05
N ASP A 101 -9.62 7.64 6.64
CA ASP A 101 -10.27 7.03 7.80
C ASP A 101 -11.20 5.89 7.39
#